data_AF-G0QKK9-F1
#
_entry.id   AF-G0QKK9-F1
#
_cell.length_a   1.000
_cell.length_b   1.000
_cell.length_c   1.000
_cell.angle_alpha   90.00
_cell.angle_beta   90.00
_cell.angle_gamma   90.00
#
_symmetry.space_group_name_H-M   'P 1'
#
loop_
_entity.id
_entity.type
_entity.pdbx_description
1 polymer ?
#
loop_
_entity_poly.entity_id
_entity_poly.type
_entity_poly.pdbx_seq_one_letter_code
_entity_poly.pdbx_strand_id
1 'polypeptide(L)' 'MYSPTGTPSYKAPEILLEIGYTHEVDMWAVGIICYQILSGNHPFKKKQEFSLEEINFNIKNTKYDFKDYVWND' A
#
# COMPACT_ATOMS: atom_id res chain seq x y z
N MET A 1 -11.61 -20.99 6.78
CA MET A 1 -12.48 -19.91 6.29
C MET A 1 -11.73 -18.62 6.56
N TYR A 2 -11.09 -18.03 5.55
CA TYR A 2 -10.30 -16.79 5.71
C TYR A 2 -11.26 -15.60 5.76
N SER A 3 -11.41 -14.98 6.92
CA SER A 3 -12.09 -13.69 7.02
C SER A 3 -11.14 -12.63 6.46
N PRO A 4 -11.53 -11.86 5.42
CA PRO A 4 -10.72 -10.74 4.94
C PRO A 4 -10.79 -9.64 6.00
N THR A 5 -9.89 -9.73 6.98
CA THR A 5 -9.72 -8.73 8.03
C THR A 5 -8.56 -7.80 7.63
N GLY A 6 -8.72 -6.51 7.89
CA GLY A 6 -7.80 -5.45 7.48
C GLY A 6 -8.28 -4.63 6.28
N THR A 7 -7.87 -3.36 6.24
CA THR A 7 -8.11 -2.49 5.07
C THR A 7 -7.20 -2.96 3.92
N PRO A 8 -7.75 -3.40 2.77
CA PRO A 8 -6.98 -4.02 1.69
C PRO A 8 -5.78 -3.20 1.20
N SER A 9 -5.84 -1.88 1.37
CA SER A 9 -4.83 -0.91 0.95
C SER A 9 -3.48 -1.05 1.66
N TYR A 10 -3.46 -1.70 2.83
CA TYR A 10 -2.25 -1.86 3.67
C TYR A 10 -1.65 -3.26 3.58
N LYS A 11 -2.25 -4.16 2.79
CA LYS A 11 -1.73 -5.52 2.62
C LYS A 11 -0.45 -5.49 1.82
N ALA A 12 0.53 -6.28 2.26
CA ALA A 12 1.79 -6.47 1.55
C ALA A 12 1.56 -7.29 0.25
N PRO A 13 2.38 -7.09 -0.79
CA PRO A 13 2.22 -7.77 -2.07
C PRO A 13 2.26 -9.31 -1.94
N GLU A 14 3.07 -9.86 -1.04
CA GLU A 14 3.17 -11.29 -0.72
C GLU A 14 1.86 -11.86 -0.15
N ILE A 15 1.10 -11.06 0.61
CA ILE A 15 -0.24 -11.43 1.09
C ILE A 15 -1.21 -11.51 -0.10
N LEU A 16 -1.08 -10.61 -1.07
CA LEU A 16 -1.95 -10.58 -2.27
C LEU A 16 -1.58 -11.62 -3.33
N LEU A 17 -0.39 -12.20 -3.23
CA LEU A 17 0.13 -13.24 -4.12
C LEU A 17 0.09 -14.63 -3.49
N GLU A 18 -0.37 -14.74 -2.23
CA GLU A 18 -0.49 -16.00 -1.48
C GLU A 18 0.85 -16.77 -1.36
N ILE A 19 1.99 -16.07 -1.35
CA ILE A 19 3.35 -16.66 -1.36
C ILE A 19 3.79 -17.10 0.06
N GLY A 20 2.88 -17.05 1.03
CA GLY A 20 3.19 -17.15 2.46
C GLY A 20 3.50 -15.77 3.04
N TYR A 21 3.20 -15.60 4.32
CA TYR A 21 3.43 -14.34 5.03
C TYR A 21 4.23 -14.63 6.29
N THR A 22 5.12 -13.70 6.61
CA THR A 22 5.96 -13.68 7.81
C THR A 22 5.80 -12.31 8.48
N HIS A 23 6.56 -12.01 9.53
CA HIS A 23 6.39 -10.76 10.32
C HIS A 23 6.75 -9.47 9.54
N GLU A 24 7.39 -9.60 8.39
CA GLU A 24 7.82 -8.51 7.50
C GLU A 24 6.63 -7.76 6.86
N VAL A 25 5.46 -8.38 6.79
CA VAL A 25 4.22 -7.73 6.30
C VAL A 25 3.84 -6.51 7.15
N ASP A 26 4.21 -6.51 8.43
CA ASP A 26 3.97 -5.38 9.33
C ASP A 26 4.88 -4.19 8.97
N MET A 27 6.11 -4.45 8.52
CA MET A 27 7.02 -3.40 8.06
C MET A 27 6.54 -2.72 6.78
N TRP A 28 5.86 -3.47 5.90
CA TRP A 28 5.17 -2.90 4.75
C TRP A 28 4.07 -1.92 5.18
N ALA A 29 3.22 -2.31 6.12
CA ALA A 29 2.16 -1.46 6.65
C ALA A 29 2.72 -0.21 7.34
N VAL A 30 3.82 -0.35 8.10
CA VAL A 30 4.56 0.78 8.69
C VAL A 30 5.02 1.75 7.59
N GLY A 31 5.59 1.26 6.49
CA GLY A 31 6.02 2.11 5.37
C GLY A 31 4.87 2.93 4.76
N ILE A 32 3.71 2.31 4.57
CA ILE A 32 2.50 3.00 4.08
C ILE A 32 2.06 4.10 5.06
N ILE A 33 2.03 3.79 6.35
CA ILE A 33 1.63 4.75 7.39
C ILE A 33 2.61 5.92 7.45
N CYS A 34 3.92 5.66 7.42
CA CYS A 34 4.94 6.70 7.39
C CYS A 34 4.79 7.60 6.16
N TYR A 35 4.60 7.03 4.97
CA TYR A 35 4.35 7.80 3.75
C TYR A 35 3.11 8.70 3.93
N GLN A 36 2.04 8.17 4.52
CA GLN A 36 0.80 8.91 4.68
C GLN A 36 0.87 10.02 5.72
N ILE A 37 1.62 9.82 6.81
CA ILE A 37 1.88 10.87 7.81
C ILE A 37 2.70 12.01 7.19
N LEU A 38 3.70 11.69 6.38
CA LEU A 38 4.63 12.68 5.82
C LEU A 38 4.05 13.41 4.60
N SER A 39 3.35 12.70 3.71
CA SER A 39 2.82 13.28 2.47
C SER A 39 1.35 13.73 2.55
N GLY A 40 0.62 13.29 3.57
CA GLY A 40 -0.84 13.44 3.65
C GLY A 40 -1.62 12.55 2.66
N ASN A 41 -0.95 11.81 1.79
CA ASN A 41 -1.55 10.98 0.74
C ASN A 41 -1.19 9.51 0.94
N HIS A 42 -2.02 8.59 0.44
CA HIS A 42 -1.71 7.16 0.49
C HIS A 42 -0.83 6.79 -0.74
N PRO A 43 0.28 6.06 -0.58
CA PRO A 43 1.26 5.84 -1.65
C PRO A 43 0.67 5.15 -2.88
N PHE A 44 -0.31 4.27 -2.66
CA PHE A 44 -1.00 3.52 -3.73
C PHE A 44 -2.40 4.07 -4.07
N LYS A 45 -2.83 5.20 -3.48
CA LYS A 45 -4.09 5.90 -3.82
C LYS A 45 -3.79 7.37 -4.08
N LYS A 46 -3.44 7.70 -5.32
CA LYS A 46 -3.12 9.08 -5.74
C LYS A 46 -4.35 9.98 -5.98
N LYS A 47 -5.57 9.46 -5.95
CA LYS A 47 -6.85 10.11 -6.29
C LYS A 47 -8.00 9.46 -5.53
N GLN A 48 -9.13 10.17 -5.38
CA GLN A 48 -10.30 9.67 -4.63
C GLN A 48 -10.99 8.47 -5.31
N GLU A 49 -10.79 8.27 -6.61
CA GLU A 49 -11.42 7.22 -7.41
C GLU A 49 -10.37 6.18 -7.86
N PHE A 50 -9.94 5.32 -6.95
CA PHE A 50 -9.21 4.09 -7.33
C PHE A 50 -10.03 2.87 -6.92
N SER A 51 -10.19 1.93 -7.84
CA SER A 51 -10.77 0.63 -7.53
C SER A 51 -9.81 -0.19 -6.66
N LEU A 52 -10.36 -1.16 -5.92
CA LEU A 52 -9.54 -2.11 -5.15
C LEU A 52 -8.58 -2.91 -6.06
N GLU A 53 -8.98 -3.15 -7.31
CA GLU A 53 -8.17 -3.86 -8.30
C GLU A 53 -6.95 -3.04 -8.71
N GLU A 54 -7.12 -1.74 -8.94
CA GLU A 54 -6.02 -0.82 -9.25
C GLU A 54 -5.05 -0.67 -8.08
N ILE A 55 -5.58 -0.58 -6.85
CA ILE A 55 -4.76 -0.54 -5.63
C ILE A 55 -3.95 -1.83 -5.49
N ASN A 56 -4.59 -2.98 -5.65
CA ASN A 56 -3.91 -4.28 -5.58
C ASN A 56 -2.86 -4.41 -6.69
N PHE A 57 -3.16 -3.94 -7.90
CA PHE A 57 -2.21 -3.91 -9.00
C PHE A 57 -1.00 -3.01 -8.67
N ASN A 58 -1.23 -1.84 -8.09
CA ASN A 58 -0.16 -0.93 -7.69
C ASN A 58 0.69 -1.52 -6.56
N ILE A 59 0.08 -2.16 -5.56
CA ILE A 59 0.79 -2.86 -4.48
C ILE A 59 1.65 -3.98 -5.07
N LYS A 60 1.07 -4.85 -5.92
CA LYS A 60 1.79 -5.98 -6.55
C LYS A 60 2.95 -5.54 -7.43
N ASN A 61 2.84 -4.38 -8.08
CA ASN A 61 3.88 -3.83 -8.95
C ASN A 61 4.76 -2.78 -8.25
N THR A 62 4.63 -2.60 -6.93
CA THR A 62 5.36 -1.58 -6.15
C THR A 62 5.30 -0.19 -6.80
N LYS A 63 4.14 0.19 -7.34
CA LYS A 63 3.91 1.46 -8.03
C LYS A 63 3.63 2.58 -7.03
N TYR A 64 4.69 3.08 -6.42
CA TYR A 64 4.71 4.30 -5.61
C TYR A 64 5.88 5.18 -6.07
N ASP A 65 5.79 6.49 -5.82
CA ASP A 65 6.92 7.40 -6.06
C ASP A 65 6.88 8.59 -5.09
N PHE A 66 8.06 9.17 -4.86
CA PHE A 66 8.27 10.37 -4.06
C PHE A 66 8.41 11.60 -4.97
N LYS A 67 7.71 11.64 -6.10
CA LYS A 67 7.79 12.76 -7.07
C LYS A 67 6.69 13.81 -6.86
N ASP A 68 5.78 13.56 -5.92
CA ASP A 68 4.76 14.55 -5.54
C ASP A 68 5.42 15.83 -5.02
N TYR A 69 4.74 16.96 -5.21
CA TYR A 69 5.19 18.28 -4.75
C TYR A 69 5.52 18.32 -3.25
N VAL A 70 4.96 17.38 -2.46
CA VAL A 70 5.23 17.24 -1.02
C VAL A 70 6.66 16.79 -0.74
N TRP A 71 7.33 16.19 -1.72
CA TRP A 71 8.67 15.61 -1.61
C TRP A 71 9.71 16.36 -2.44
N ASN A 72 9.31 17.38 -3.19
CA ASN A 72 10.23 18.23 -3.95
C ASN A 72 10.59 19.44 -3.07
N ASP A 73 11.87 19.60 -2.75
CA ASP A 73 12.43 20.79 -2.08
C ASP A 73 12.43 22.02 -3.01
#